data_AF-A0A972Z9T8-F1
#
_entry.id   AF-A0A972Z9T8-F1
#
_cell.length_a   1.000
_cell.length_b   1.000
_cell.length_c   1.000
_cell.angle_alpha   90.00
_cell.angle_beta   90.00
_cell.angle_gamma   90.00
#
_symmetry.space_group_name_H-M   'P 1'
#
loop_
_entity.id
_entity.type
_entity.pdbx_description
1 polymer ?
#
loop_
_entity_poly.entity_id
_entity_poly.type
_entity_poly.pdbx_seq_one_letter_code
_entity_poly.pdbx_strand_id
1 'polypeptide(L)'
;MVRKSLVQGLKSDKPIHPNEVLEKFRILLPGVPAKSNRGWFGYCTVVLFPLRIGWALFDTGHYSDRDILLAALKAVGVDPEEIRHVVLSHLHFDHVLNLPLFRKASITISQAELNYASDVTAGRVEDFAVPDFWPALLKGRDIRIVEDTLVLEEGIEVVTMPGHTPGCLVMFCEEPVPTAVCGDVVKNAWEAVTGEATSACVDKHSIRESITKVLKRAEIIIPGHDRPFVLRDDGLDYLTAVTWKVHGNFFPGPLNETLLDLSTQEGVCRKL
;
A
#
# COMPACT_ATOMS: atom_id res chain seq x y z
N MET A 1 -27.41 -0.24 2.44
CA MET A 1 -27.63 -0.65 3.85
C MET A 1 -26.35 -1.35 4.30
N VAL A 2 -25.41 -0.62 4.91
CA VAL A 2 -24.08 -1.12 5.30
C VAL A 2 -24.25 -2.19 6.38
N ARG A 3 -23.69 -3.39 6.17
CA ARG A 3 -23.71 -4.46 7.17
C ARG A 3 -22.84 -4.04 8.36
N LYS A 4 -23.48 -3.78 9.50
CA LYS A 4 -22.92 -3.32 10.79
C LYS A 4 -21.86 -4.22 11.47
N SER A 5 -21.28 -5.24 10.83
CA SER A 5 -20.73 -6.39 11.57
C SER A 5 -19.23 -6.42 11.86
N LEU A 6 -18.41 -5.45 11.43
CA LEU A 6 -16.95 -5.47 11.71
C LEU A 6 -16.45 -4.28 12.56
N VAL A 7 -17.24 -3.21 12.67
CA VAL A 7 -16.83 -1.96 13.35
C VAL A 7 -17.10 -1.99 14.87
N GLN A 8 -17.88 -2.95 15.36
CA GLN A 8 -18.21 -3.03 16.79
C GLN A 8 -16.99 -3.44 17.63
N GLY A 9 -16.43 -2.48 18.35
CA GLY A 9 -15.46 -2.71 19.44
C GLY A 9 -14.01 -2.29 19.17
N LEU A 10 -13.72 -1.62 18.04
CA LEU A 10 -12.36 -1.30 17.59
C LEU A 10 -11.88 0.13 17.92
N LYS A 11 -12.39 0.75 18.99
CA LYS A 11 -12.36 2.21 19.11
C LYS A 11 -11.19 2.77 19.91
N SER A 12 -10.69 3.88 19.42
CA SER A 12 -10.00 4.92 20.19
C SER A 12 -10.87 6.18 20.21
N ASP A 13 -11.23 6.63 21.42
CA ASP A 13 -11.88 7.93 21.69
C ASP A 13 -10.84 9.05 21.86
N LYS A 14 -9.54 8.77 21.69
CA LYS A 14 -8.48 9.76 21.87
C LYS A 14 -8.38 10.67 20.64
N PRO A 15 -8.10 11.97 20.82
CA PRO A 15 -7.70 12.82 19.71
C PRO A 15 -6.39 12.28 19.13
N ILE A 16 -6.46 11.84 17.87
CA ILE A 16 -5.30 11.41 17.10
C ILE A 16 -4.67 12.66 16.50
N HIS A 17 -3.35 12.79 16.61
CA HIS A 17 -2.57 13.79 15.88
C HIS A 17 -1.97 13.12 14.63
N PRO A 18 -2.72 13.00 13.52
CA PRO A 18 -2.28 12.23 12.35
C PRO A 18 -0.99 12.76 11.72
N ASN A 19 -0.63 14.02 12.00
CA ASN A 19 0.59 14.64 11.50
C ASN A 19 1.84 13.89 11.96
N GLU A 20 1.94 13.45 13.22
CA GLU A 20 3.12 12.75 13.72
C GLU A 20 3.33 11.40 13.02
N VAL A 21 2.23 10.69 12.75
CA VAL A 21 2.24 9.42 12.03
C VAL A 21 2.66 9.65 10.58
N LEU A 22 2.08 10.65 9.90
CA LEU A 22 2.40 10.96 8.50
C LEU A 22 3.81 11.57 8.32
N GLU A 23 4.38 12.17 9.36
CA GLU A 23 5.78 12.61 9.38
C GLU A 23 6.77 11.44 9.48
N LYS A 24 6.42 10.42 10.29
CA LYS A 24 7.20 9.17 10.43
C LYS A 24 7.01 8.25 9.23
N PHE A 25 5.79 8.09 8.75
CA PHE A 25 5.37 7.25 7.62
C PHE A 25 4.93 8.13 6.46
N ARG A 26 5.91 8.66 5.73
CA ARG A 26 5.71 9.64 4.66
C ARG A 26 5.18 8.93 3.42
N ILE A 27 3.99 9.32 2.99
CA ILE A 27 3.39 8.78 1.76
C ILE A 27 3.99 9.52 0.57
N LEU A 28 4.86 8.83 -0.17
CA LEU A 28 5.51 9.38 -1.36
C LEU A 28 4.59 9.34 -2.57
N LEU A 29 3.87 8.23 -2.72
CA LEU A 29 2.81 8.05 -3.72
C LEU A 29 1.53 7.70 -2.98
N PRO A 30 0.46 8.51 -3.08
CA PRO A 30 -0.84 8.13 -2.53
C PRO A 30 -1.55 7.13 -3.45
N GLY A 31 -2.14 6.09 -2.86
CA GLY A 31 -2.97 5.15 -3.59
C GLY A 31 -4.23 5.79 -4.16
N VAL A 32 -4.68 5.33 -5.33
CA VAL A 32 -5.89 5.81 -6.00
C VAL A 32 -6.80 4.65 -6.39
N PRO A 33 -8.02 4.54 -5.85
CA PRO A 33 -8.92 3.42 -6.11
C PRO A 33 -9.73 3.67 -7.38
N ALA A 34 -9.04 3.87 -8.51
CA ALA A 34 -9.64 4.25 -9.78
C ALA A 34 -9.41 3.22 -10.88
N LYS A 35 -10.39 3.16 -11.80
CA LYS A 35 -10.34 2.35 -13.02
C LYS A 35 -10.96 3.11 -14.19
N SER A 36 -10.58 2.71 -15.39
CA SER A 36 -11.17 3.14 -16.65
C SER A 36 -11.84 1.95 -17.35
N ASN A 37 -12.42 2.19 -18.53
CA ASN A 37 -12.87 1.13 -19.43
C ASN A 37 -11.73 0.25 -19.98
N ARG A 38 -10.47 0.57 -19.67
CA ARG A 38 -9.29 -0.24 -19.99
C ARG A 38 -8.70 -1.00 -18.80
N GLY A 39 -9.36 -0.95 -17.64
CA GLY A 39 -8.91 -1.60 -16.41
C GLY A 39 -8.46 -0.62 -15.33
N TRP A 40 -7.85 -1.18 -14.29
CA TRP A 40 -7.33 -0.45 -13.13
C TRP A 40 -6.09 0.36 -13.51
N PHE A 41 -5.89 1.50 -12.84
CA PHE A 41 -4.68 2.29 -13.08
C PHE A 41 -3.43 1.72 -12.38
N GLY A 42 -3.61 0.92 -11.33
CA GLY A 42 -2.49 0.37 -10.55
C GLY A 42 -1.73 1.43 -9.77
N TYR A 43 -2.38 2.49 -9.28
CA TYR A 43 -1.71 3.50 -8.46
C TYR A 43 -1.77 3.07 -7.00
N CYS A 44 -0.69 2.44 -6.52
CA CYS A 44 -0.57 1.98 -5.15
C CYS A 44 0.08 3.03 -4.23
N THR A 45 -0.11 2.85 -2.93
CA THR A 45 0.54 3.64 -1.89
C THR A 45 2.00 3.20 -1.74
N VAL A 46 2.93 4.16 -1.73
CA VAL A 46 4.34 3.94 -1.40
C VAL A 46 4.71 4.77 -0.17
N VAL A 47 5.21 4.10 0.86
CA VAL A 47 5.53 4.73 2.16
C VAL A 47 7.02 4.71 2.40
N LEU A 48 7.59 5.89 2.70
CA LEU A 48 8.93 6.06 3.24
C LEU A 48 8.87 6.13 4.76
N PHE A 49 9.73 5.34 5.42
CA PHE A 49 9.80 5.31 6.88
C PHE A 49 11.24 5.11 7.37
N PRO A 50 11.59 5.63 8.56
CA PRO A 50 12.91 5.44 9.12
C PRO A 50 13.05 4.05 9.76
N LEU A 51 14.24 3.47 9.65
CA LEU A 51 14.73 2.38 10.48
C LEU A 51 16.09 2.81 11.07
N ARG A 52 16.59 2.09 12.09
CA ARG A 52 17.95 2.32 12.63
C ARG A 52 19.05 2.24 11.58
N ILE A 53 18.84 1.48 10.52
CA ILE A 53 19.80 1.29 9.42
C ILE A 53 19.73 2.37 8.33
N GLY A 54 18.76 3.29 8.41
CA GLY A 54 18.51 4.31 7.40
C GLY A 54 17.08 4.25 6.87
N TRP A 55 16.86 4.84 5.68
CA TRP A 55 15.54 4.92 5.07
C TRP A 55 15.08 3.57 4.51
N ALA A 56 13.79 3.29 4.69
CA ALA A 56 13.11 2.13 4.15
C ALA A 56 11.86 2.52 3.37
N LEU A 57 11.49 1.67 2.41
CA LEU A 57 10.24 1.79 1.66
C LEU A 57 9.32 0.61 1.94
N PHE A 58 8.02 0.87 1.98
CA PHE A 58 6.98 -0.14 1.84
C PHE A 58 6.40 0.00 0.43
N ASP A 59 6.58 -1.04 -0.38
CA ASP A 59 6.36 -1.07 -1.82
C ASP A 59 7.16 -0.02 -2.61
N THR A 60 7.07 -0.10 -3.93
CA THR A 60 7.80 0.77 -4.88
C THR A 60 6.90 1.38 -5.96
N GLY A 61 5.64 0.98 -6.04
CA GLY A 61 4.69 1.59 -6.95
C GLY A 61 4.82 1.11 -8.40
N HIS A 62 3.87 1.58 -9.21
CA HIS A 62 3.75 1.26 -10.61
C HIS A 62 4.85 1.94 -11.43
N TYR A 63 5.25 1.31 -12.55
CA TYR A 63 6.32 1.85 -13.40
C TYR A 63 6.03 3.27 -13.91
N SER A 64 4.77 3.58 -14.21
CA SER A 64 4.33 4.92 -14.64
C SER A 64 4.55 6.02 -13.60
N ASP A 65 4.65 5.65 -12.31
CA ASP A 65 4.87 6.62 -11.23
C ASP A 65 6.36 6.89 -10.97
N ARG A 66 7.28 6.29 -11.74
CA ARG A 66 8.73 6.39 -11.50
C ARG A 66 9.22 7.83 -11.30
N ASP A 67 8.89 8.72 -12.23
CA ASP A 67 9.36 10.10 -12.17
C ASP A 67 8.72 10.86 -11.00
N ILE A 68 7.48 10.51 -10.66
CA ILE A 68 6.74 11.07 -9.52
C ILE A 68 7.38 10.59 -8.21
N LEU A 69 7.74 9.32 -8.10
CA LEU A 69 8.42 8.74 -6.94
C LEU A 69 9.79 9.38 -6.71
N LEU A 70 10.58 9.56 -7.78
CA LEU A 70 11.87 10.24 -7.70
C LEU A 70 11.71 11.71 -7.28
N ALA A 71 10.68 12.40 -7.81
CA ALA A 71 10.37 13.76 -7.40
C ALA A 71 9.92 13.83 -5.93
N ALA A 72 9.11 12.88 -5.46
CA ALA A 72 8.64 12.80 -4.08
C ALA A 72 9.80 12.56 -3.10
N LEU A 73 10.71 11.63 -3.41
CA LEU A 73 11.94 11.39 -2.64
C LEU A 73 12.80 12.66 -2.56
N LYS A 74 13.02 13.32 -3.69
CA LYS A 74 13.75 14.59 -3.74
C LYS A 74 13.09 15.68 -2.91
N ALA A 75 11.76 15.78 -2.93
CA ALA A 75 11.00 16.78 -2.18
C ALA A 75 11.16 16.61 -0.65
N VAL A 76 11.36 15.37 -0.18
CA VAL A 76 11.64 15.07 1.23
C VAL A 76 13.14 14.98 1.54
N GLY A 77 14.01 15.33 0.59
CA GLY A 77 15.46 15.40 0.77
C GLY A 77 16.16 14.04 0.85
N VAL A 78 15.61 12.99 0.24
CA VAL A 78 16.19 11.64 0.26
C VAL A 78 16.63 11.24 -1.15
N ASP A 79 17.88 10.81 -1.30
CA ASP A 79 18.39 10.20 -2.52
C ASP A 79 17.94 8.73 -2.61
N PRO A 80 17.48 8.23 -3.77
CA PRO A 80 17.16 6.80 -3.95
C PRO A 80 18.27 5.83 -3.50
N GLU A 81 19.54 6.23 -3.58
CA GLU A 81 20.67 5.42 -3.12
C GLU A 81 20.78 5.31 -1.59
N GLU A 82 20.11 6.17 -0.84
CA GLU A 82 20.05 6.15 0.62
C GLU A 82 19.03 5.15 1.15
N ILE A 83 18.13 4.64 0.30
CA ILE A 83 17.19 3.57 0.68
C ILE A 83 17.96 2.28 0.96
N ARG A 84 17.90 1.82 2.21
CA ARG A 84 18.61 0.63 2.71
C ARG A 84 17.75 -0.62 2.77
N HIS A 85 16.44 -0.45 2.77
CA HIS A 85 15.50 -1.54 2.89
C HIS A 85 14.22 -1.30 2.10
N VAL A 86 13.67 -2.35 1.49
CA VAL A 86 12.35 -2.32 0.87
C VAL A 86 11.56 -3.52 1.38
N VAL A 87 10.39 -3.26 1.97
CA VAL A 87 9.39 -4.28 2.24
C VAL A 87 8.47 -4.34 1.02
N LEU A 88 8.39 -5.49 0.37
CA LEU A 88 7.40 -5.73 -0.68
C LEU A 88 6.19 -6.40 -0.06
N SER A 89 5.03 -5.74 -0.14
CA SER A 89 3.77 -6.33 0.33
C SER A 89 3.46 -7.61 -0.43
N HIS A 90 3.65 -7.60 -1.75
CA HIS A 90 3.50 -8.73 -2.66
C HIS A 90 4.12 -8.40 -4.03
N LEU A 91 4.05 -9.31 -5.01
CA LEU A 91 4.73 -9.18 -6.31
C LEU A 91 3.85 -8.68 -7.46
N HIS A 92 2.71 -8.02 -7.20
CA HIS A 92 1.97 -7.40 -8.28
C HIS A 92 2.72 -6.20 -8.89
N PHE A 93 2.49 -5.99 -10.18
CA PHE A 93 3.21 -5.02 -11.01
C PHE A 93 3.12 -3.58 -10.49
N ASP A 94 2.00 -3.21 -9.88
CA ASP A 94 1.80 -1.90 -9.29
C ASP A 94 2.52 -1.70 -7.96
N HIS A 95 3.13 -2.74 -7.37
CA HIS A 95 3.87 -2.64 -6.12
C HIS A 95 5.38 -2.77 -6.29
N VAL A 96 5.85 -3.53 -7.30
CA VAL A 96 7.27 -3.95 -7.40
C VAL A 96 8.08 -3.29 -8.52
N LEU A 97 7.44 -2.61 -9.48
CA LEU A 97 8.11 -2.26 -10.75
C LEU A 97 9.15 -1.14 -10.68
N ASN A 98 9.21 -0.36 -9.58
CA ASN A 98 10.29 0.60 -9.37
C ASN A 98 11.42 0.08 -8.47
N LEU A 99 11.38 -1.19 -8.05
CA LEU A 99 12.48 -1.81 -7.31
C LEU A 99 13.88 -1.62 -7.93
N PRO A 100 14.05 -1.58 -9.27
CA PRO A 100 15.36 -1.30 -9.89
C PRO A 100 16.00 0.06 -9.53
N LEU A 101 15.24 1.03 -9.01
CA LEU A 101 15.78 2.31 -8.53
C LEU A 101 16.61 2.14 -7.24
N PHE A 102 16.28 1.16 -6.41
CA PHE A 102 16.81 1.01 -5.04
C PHE A 102 17.87 -0.09 -4.96
N ARG A 103 18.94 0.01 -5.76
CA ARG A 103 19.93 -1.08 -5.95
C ARG A 103 20.67 -1.51 -4.68
N LYS A 104 20.84 -0.59 -3.72
CA LYS A 104 21.55 -0.83 -2.45
C LYS A 104 20.67 -1.40 -1.35
N ALA A 105 19.36 -1.49 -1.58
CA ALA A 105 18.42 -1.97 -0.57
C ALA A 105 18.41 -3.50 -0.47
N SER A 106 18.34 -3.98 0.76
CA SER A 106 17.87 -5.34 1.07
C SER A 106 16.35 -5.40 0.96
N ILE A 107 15.80 -6.58 0.68
CA ILE A 107 14.39 -6.77 0.38
C ILE A 107 13.77 -7.69 1.41
N THR A 108 12.62 -7.32 1.97
CA THR A 108 11.77 -8.23 2.74
C THR A 108 10.57 -8.67 1.89
N ILE A 109 10.31 -9.96 1.85
CA ILE A 109 9.20 -10.58 1.13
C ILE A 109 8.83 -11.91 1.80
N SER A 110 7.58 -12.35 1.70
CA SER A 110 7.18 -13.63 2.28
C SER A 110 7.60 -14.84 1.43
N GLN A 111 7.86 -15.97 2.09
CA GLN A 111 8.11 -17.23 1.39
C GLN A 111 6.89 -17.67 0.57
N ALA A 112 5.69 -17.44 1.10
CA ALA A 112 4.43 -17.75 0.42
C ALA A 112 4.28 -16.95 -0.88
N GLU A 113 4.73 -15.69 -0.92
CA GLU A 113 4.68 -14.87 -2.13
C GLU A 113 5.64 -15.37 -3.22
N LEU A 114 6.87 -15.75 -2.84
CA LEU A 114 7.83 -16.33 -3.78
C LEU A 114 7.33 -17.64 -4.38
N ASN A 115 6.70 -18.48 -3.57
CA ASN A 115 6.08 -19.73 -4.03
C ASN A 115 4.92 -19.44 -4.98
N TYR A 116 4.04 -18.50 -4.61
CA TYR A 116 2.91 -18.06 -5.42
C TYR A 116 3.35 -17.51 -6.78
N ALA A 117 4.30 -16.58 -6.80
CA ALA A 117 4.83 -16.02 -8.03
C ALA A 117 5.53 -17.08 -8.92
N SER A 118 6.17 -18.08 -8.31
CA SER A 118 6.74 -19.22 -9.04
C SER A 118 5.66 -20.12 -9.65
N ASP A 119 4.53 -20.30 -8.98
CA ASP A 119 3.37 -21.03 -9.50
C ASP A 119 2.71 -20.28 -10.66
N VAL A 120 2.61 -18.95 -10.56
CA VAL A 120 2.08 -18.10 -11.64
C VAL A 120 2.97 -18.18 -12.88
N THR A 121 4.28 -17.94 -12.75
CA THR A 121 5.23 -18.00 -13.89
C THR A 121 5.30 -19.39 -14.53
N ALA A 122 5.04 -20.44 -13.74
CA ALA A 122 4.97 -21.81 -14.26
C ALA A 122 3.62 -22.19 -14.87
N GLY A 123 2.63 -21.28 -14.89
CA GLY A 123 1.29 -21.52 -15.42
C GLY A 123 0.42 -22.44 -14.56
N ARG A 124 0.76 -22.65 -13.28
CA ARG A 124 -0.05 -23.43 -12.32
C ARG A 124 -1.18 -22.62 -11.70
N VAL A 125 -1.01 -21.30 -11.64
CA VAL A 125 -2.01 -20.32 -11.18
C VAL A 125 -2.12 -19.22 -12.23
N GLU A 126 -3.35 -18.78 -12.52
CA GLU A 126 -3.59 -17.64 -13.40
C GLU A 126 -3.66 -16.35 -12.57
N ASP A 127 -2.66 -15.49 -12.71
CA ASP A 127 -2.68 -14.12 -12.20
C ASP A 127 -1.81 -13.24 -13.10
N PHE A 128 -2.44 -12.36 -13.86
CA PHE A 128 -1.74 -11.49 -14.82
C PHE A 128 -1.08 -10.27 -14.16
N ALA A 129 -1.29 -10.05 -12.87
CA ALA A 129 -0.69 -8.93 -12.15
C ALA A 129 0.74 -9.23 -11.70
N VAL A 130 1.14 -10.51 -11.58
CA VAL A 130 2.53 -10.88 -11.29
C VAL A 130 3.36 -10.77 -12.58
N PRO A 131 4.40 -9.91 -12.64
CA PRO A 131 5.22 -9.80 -13.84
C PRO A 131 6.12 -11.02 -13.99
N ASP A 132 6.13 -11.66 -15.17
CA ASP A 132 6.96 -12.85 -15.46
C ASP A 132 8.46 -12.66 -15.17
N PHE A 133 8.94 -11.43 -15.21
CA PHE A 133 10.34 -11.08 -14.94
C PHE A 133 10.64 -10.77 -13.46
N TRP A 134 9.71 -11.05 -12.54
CA TRP A 134 9.94 -10.88 -11.10
C TRP A 134 11.24 -11.54 -10.59
N PRO A 135 11.71 -12.71 -11.08
CA PRO A 135 12.97 -13.28 -10.59
C PRO A 135 14.17 -12.38 -10.90
N ALA A 136 14.13 -11.65 -12.03
CA ALA A 136 15.17 -10.71 -12.40
C ALA A 136 15.19 -9.47 -11.50
N LEU A 137 14.05 -9.05 -10.94
CA LEU A 137 13.96 -7.95 -9.99
C LEU A 137 14.68 -8.27 -8.67
N LEU A 138 14.61 -9.54 -8.24
CA LEU A 138 15.20 -10.02 -6.98
C LEU A 138 16.60 -10.62 -7.15
N LYS A 139 17.06 -10.87 -8.37
CA LYS A 139 18.36 -11.48 -8.65
C LYS A 139 19.50 -10.66 -8.04
N GLY A 140 20.32 -11.32 -7.20
CA GLY A 140 21.50 -10.71 -6.58
C GLY A 140 21.18 -9.72 -5.46
N ARG A 141 19.93 -9.66 -5.00
CA ARG A 141 19.52 -8.88 -3.84
C ARG A 141 19.75 -9.66 -2.55
N ASP A 142 19.99 -8.93 -1.45
CA ASP A 142 19.90 -9.48 -0.11
C ASP A 142 18.43 -9.62 0.26
N ILE A 143 17.94 -10.86 0.39
CA ILE A 143 16.52 -11.16 0.63
C ILE A 143 16.34 -11.65 2.07
N ARG A 144 15.43 -11.00 2.79
CA ARG A 144 14.91 -11.42 4.10
C ARG A 144 13.54 -12.04 3.90
N ILE A 145 13.42 -13.32 4.27
CA ILE A 145 12.21 -14.09 4.09
C ILE A 145 11.33 -13.99 5.34
N VAL A 146 10.03 -13.75 5.12
CA VAL A 146 9.00 -13.81 6.17
C VAL A 146 8.19 -15.10 6.02
N GLU A 147 8.14 -15.92 7.06
CA GLU A 147 7.25 -17.09 7.10
C GLU A 147 5.90 -16.77 7.76
N ASP A 148 5.93 -16.09 8.89
CA ASP A 148 4.72 -15.63 9.59
C ASP A 148 4.86 -14.18 10.03
N THR A 149 5.84 -13.90 10.90
CA THR A 149 6.18 -12.54 11.37
C THR A 149 7.68 -12.31 11.33
N LEU A 150 8.10 -11.10 10.93
CA LEU A 150 9.48 -10.64 11.02
C LEU A 150 9.51 -9.26 11.67
N VAL A 151 10.24 -9.14 12.78
CA VAL A 151 10.49 -7.85 13.43
C VAL A 151 11.59 -7.12 12.66
N LEU A 152 11.27 -5.96 12.09
CA LEU A 152 12.25 -5.11 11.40
C LEU A 152 13.08 -4.33 12.42
N GLU A 153 12.41 -3.80 13.44
CA GLU A 153 12.99 -3.21 14.65
C GLU A 153 11.95 -3.18 15.77
N GLU A 154 12.35 -2.81 16.98
CA GLU A 154 11.43 -2.67 18.10
C GLU A 154 10.25 -1.74 17.75
N GLY A 155 9.03 -2.25 17.92
CA GLY A 155 7.79 -1.54 17.57
C GLY A 155 7.44 -1.51 16.07
N ILE A 156 8.22 -2.16 15.20
CA ILE A 156 7.93 -2.27 13.75
C ILE A 156 8.13 -3.73 13.28
N GLU A 157 7.05 -4.37 12.88
CA GLU A 157 7.07 -5.75 12.35
C GLU A 157 6.29 -5.87 11.05
N VAL A 158 6.63 -6.89 10.27
CA VAL A 158 5.87 -7.29 9.08
C VAL A 158 5.30 -8.68 9.28
N VAL A 159 4.04 -8.85 8.91
CA VAL A 159 3.26 -10.06 9.20
C VAL A 159 2.57 -10.54 7.94
N THR A 160 2.61 -11.84 7.70
CA THR A 160 1.86 -12.48 6.61
C THR A 160 0.36 -12.39 6.86
N MET A 161 -0.36 -11.93 5.84
CA MET A 161 -1.80 -11.64 5.90
C MET A 161 -2.43 -12.09 4.58
N PRO A 162 -2.64 -13.40 4.39
CA PRO A 162 -3.08 -13.97 3.12
C PRO A 162 -4.48 -13.48 2.72
N GLY A 163 -4.74 -13.44 1.42
CA GLY A 163 -6.07 -13.18 0.87
C GLY A 163 -6.02 -12.68 -0.57
N HIS A 164 -5.46 -11.47 -0.77
CA HIS A 164 -5.27 -10.89 -2.10
C HIS A 164 -4.30 -11.74 -2.92
N THR A 165 -3.07 -11.90 -2.42
CA THR A 165 -2.21 -13.04 -2.72
C THR A 165 -2.05 -13.91 -1.45
N PRO A 166 -1.59 -15.16 -1.57
CA PRO A 166 -1.27 -15.99 -0.41
C PRO A 166 -0.10 -15.44 0.43
N GLY A 167 0.72 -14.58 -0.16
CA GLY A 167 1.95 -14.07 0.44
C GLY A 167 1.94 -12.61 0.85
N CYS A 168 0.78 -11.94 0.82
CA CYS A 168 0.68 -10.54 1.23
C CYS A 168 1.28 -10.28 2.62
N LEU A 169 2.03 -9.19 2.74
CA LEU A 169 2.56 -8.67 4.00
C LEU A 169 1.83 -7.38 4.40
N VAL A 170 1.64 -7.22 5.72
CA VAL A 170 1.23 -5.96 6.36
C VAL A 170 2.34 -5.55 7.32
N MET A 171 2.73 -4.27 7.29
CA MET A 171 3.62 -3.72 8.31
C MET A 171 2.80 -3.12 9.45
N PHE A 172 3.06 -3.55 10.68
CA PHE A 172 2.48 -2.99 11.89
C PHE A 172 3.52 -2.15 12.63
N CYS A 173 3.09 -0.97 13.08
CA CYS A 173 3.91 -0.04 13.84
C CYS A 173 3.17 0.36 15.12
N GLU A 174 3.83 0.30 16.27
CA GLU A 174 3.20 0.63 17.57
C GLU A 174 3.12 2.14 17.82
N GLU A 175 4.16 2.87 17.43
CA GLU A 175 4.36 4.29 17.76
C GLU A 175 4.45 5.17 16.50
N PRO A 176 3.97 6.43 16.54
CA PRO A 176 3.41 7.12 17.71
C PRO A 176 1.94 6.75 18.02
N VAL A 177 1.29 6.08 17.06
CA VAL A 177 -0.06 5.51 17.18
C VAL A 177 -0.05 4.17 16.44
N PRO A 178 -0.72 3.12 16.95
CA PRO A 178 -0.81 1.83 16.25
C PRO A 178 -1.27 2.00 14.80
N THR A 179 -0.37 1.73 13.85
CA THR A 179 -0.56 1.98 12.42
C THR A 179 -0.29 0.72 11.63
N ALA A 180 -1.12 0.45 10.62
CA ALA A 180 -0.88 -0.61 9.64
C ALA A 180 -0.66 -0.03 8.25
N VAL A 181 0.43 -0.44 7.57
CA VAL A 181 0.64 -0.23 6.13
C VAL A 181 0.32 -1.53 5.42
N CYS A 182 -0.75 -1.52 4.63
CA CYS A 182 -1.48 -2.75 4.35
C CYS A 182 -1.19 -3.39 3.00
N GLY A 183 -0.59 -2.65 2.05
CA GLY A 183 -0.65 -3.05 0.64
C GLY A 183 -2.08 -3.45 0.27
N ASP A 184 -2.24 -4.60 -0.37
CA ASP A 184 -3.53 -5.05 -0.89
C ASP A 184 -4.36 -5.94 0.06
N VAL A 185 -3.93 -6.07 1.31
CA VAL A 185 -4.72 -6.68 2.38
C VAL A 185 -5.90 -5.78 2.76
N VAL A 186 -5.67 -4.47 2.77
CA VAL A 186 -6.71 -3.45 2.84
C VAL A 186 -6.42 -2.45 1.72
N LYS A 187 -7.07 -2.61 0.56
CA LYS A 187 -6.83 -1.72 -0.59
C LYS A 187 -7.46 -0.35 -0.42
N ASN A 188 -8.61 -0.28 0.23
CA ASN A 188 -9.37 0.97 0.37
C ASN A 188 -10.33 0.91 1.55
N ALA A 189 -10.89 2.06 1.89
CA ALA A 189 -11.79 2.19 3.03
C ALA A 189 -13.06 1.31 2.92
N TRP A 190 -13.53 1.02 1.70
CA TRP A 190 -14.69 0.15 1.50
C TRP A 190 -14.40 -1.27 1.97
N GLU A 191 -13.22 -1.83 1.67
CA GLU A 191 -12.85 -3.17 2.13
C GLU A 191 -12.76 -3.26 3.65
N ALA A 192 -12.24 -2.22 4.30
CA ALA A 192 -12.18 -2.16 5.75
C ALA A 192 -13.59 -2.16 6.39
N VAL A 193 -14.55 -1.46 5.78
CA VAL A 193 -15.92 -1.37 6.29
C VAL A 193 -16.72 -2.66 6.04
N THR A 194 -16.54 -3.30 4.89
CA THR A 194 -17.34 -4.48 4.49
C THR A 194 -16.69 -5.81 4.87
N GLY A 195 -15.36 -5.84 4.99
CA GLY A 195 -14.56 -7.06 5.05
C GLY A 195 -14.64 -7.88 3.77
N GLU A 196 -14.92 -7.25 2.64
CA GLU A 196 -15.00 -7.86 1.33
C GLU A 196 -13.92 -7.28 0.40
N ALA A 197 -13.38 -8.11 -0.50
CA ALA A 197 -12.41 -7.67 -1.50
C ALA A 197 -13.11 -6.97 -2.68
N THR A 198 -12.52 -5.86 -3.14
CA THR A 198 -13.00 -5.02 -4.26
C THR A 198 -12.52 -5.50 -5.63
N SER A 199 -11.54 -6.41 -5.66
CA SER A 199 -10.98 -7.04 -6.85
C SER A 199 -11.01 -8.56 -6.74
N ALA A 200 -10.60 -9.25 -7.82
CA ALA A 200 -10.25 -10.66 -7.71
C ALA A 200 -9.17 -10.81 -6.62
N CYS A 201 -9.37 -11.78 -5.73
CA CYS A 201 -8.45 -12.19 -4.69
C CYS A 201 -8.41 -13.71 -4.70
N VAL A 202 -7.28 -14.28 -4.29
CA VAL A 202 -7.08 -15.73 -4.31
C VAL A 202 -8.01 -16.44 -3.31
N ASP A 203 -8.22 -15.84 -2.13
CA ASP A 203 -9.14 -16.39 -1.13
C ASP A 203 -9.94 -15.32 -0.37
N LYS A 204 -11.26 -15.35 -0.58
CA LYS A 204 -12.22 -14.45 0.06
C LYS A 204 -12.38 -14.69 1.57
N HIS A 205 -12.09 -15.91 2.04
CA HIS A 205 -12.18 -16.19 3.47
C HIS A 205 -10.96 -15.60 4.20
N SER A 206 -9.75 -15.94 3.73
CA SER A 206 -8.50 -15.42 4.30
C SER A 206 -8.44 -13.89 4.26
N ILE A 207 -8.86 -13.24 3.16
CA ILE A 207 -8.82 -11.77 3.11
C ILE A 207 -9.70 -11.12 4.19
N ARG A 208 -10.89 -11.69 4.47
CA ARG A 208 -11.78 -11.18 5.51
C ARG A 208 -11.18 -11.34 6.90
N GLU A 209 -10.52 -12.47 7.15
CA GLU A 209 -9.81 -12.70 8.41
C GLU A 209 -8.62 -11.75 8.58
N SER A 210 -7.83 -11.57 7.52
CA SER A 210 -6.69 -10.64 7.50
C SER A 210 -7.12 -9.20 7.72
N ILE A 211 -8.16 -8.70 7.02
CA ILE A 211 -8.75 -7.38 7.28
C ILE A 211 -9.17 -7.28 8.75
N THR A 212 -9.87 -8.28 9.28
CA THR A 212 -10.30 -8.27 10.69
C THR A 212 -9.12 -8.20 11.67
N LYS A 213 -8.01 -8.89 11.38
CA LYS A 213 -6.78 -8.83 12.19
C LYS A 213 -6.13 -7.45 12.12
N VAL A 214 -6.04 -6.85 10.93
CA VAL A 214 -5.50 -5.50 10.75
C VAL A 214 -6.27 -4.50 11.60
N LEU A 215 -7.61 -4.47 11.47
CA LEU A 215 -8.45 -3.49 12.16
C LEU A 215 -8.46 -3.68 13.69
N LYS A 216 -8.12 -4.87 14.20
CA LYS A 216 -7.95 -5.14 15.64
C LYS A 216 -6.63 -4.62 16.22
N ARG A 217 -5.63 -4.42 15.37
CA ARG A 217 -4.26 -4.13 15.78
C ARG A 217 -3.82 -2.70 15.50
N ALA A 218 -4.46 -2.04 14.53
CA ALA A 218 -4.11 -0.69 14.11
C ALA A 218 -5.30 0.25 14.25
N GLU A 219 -5.00 1.45 14.74
CA GLU A 219 -5.92 2.57 14.85
C GLU A 219 -5.91 3.40 13.55
N ILE A 220 -4.73 3.56 12.94
CA ILE A 220 -4.57 4.19 11.62
C ILE A 220 -4.29 3.13 10.55
N ILE A 221 -5.04 3.21 9.45
CA ILE A 221 -4.87 2.34 8.30
C ILE A 221 -4.28 3.15 7.15
N ILE A 222 -3.13 2.72 6.63
CA ILE A 222 -2.55 3.20 5.37
C ILE A 222 -2.80 2.11 4.31
N PRO A 223 -3.85 2.27 3.50
CA PRO A 223 -4.28 1.23 2.56
C PRO A 223 -3.45 1.25 1.27
N GLY A 224 -3.53 0.16 0.49
CA GLY A 224 -2.76 -0.01 -0.76
C GLY A 224 -3.19 0.91 -1.89
N HIS A 225 -4.46 1.28 -2.00
CA HIS A 225 -5.02 2.03 -3.13
C HIS A 225 -6.01 3.12 -2.70
N ASP A 226 -5.81 3.73 -1.54
CA ASP A 226 -6.66 4.81 -1.06
C ASP A 226 -5.90 5.71 -0.09
N ARG A 227 -6.55 6.74 0.41
CA ARG A 227 -5.99 7.63 1.42
C ARG A 227 -5.98 6.94 2.79
N PRO A 228 -5.02 7.28 3.66
CA PRO A 228 -5.05 6.82 5.04
C PRO A 228 -6.31 7.26 5.76
N PHE A 229 -6.80 6.41 6.65
CA PHE A 229 -8.02 6.67 7.40
C PHE A 229 -7.99 6.06 8.80
N VAL A 230 -8.90 6.55 9.64
CA VAL A 230 -9.26 5.98 10.93
C VAL A 230 -10.72 5.56 10.87
N LEU A 231 -11.03 4.34 11.29
CA LEU A 231 -12.43 3.90 11.41
C LEU A 231 -13.06 4.48 12.69
N ARG A 232 -14.29 4.94 12.57
CA ARG A 232 -15.11 5.48 13.67
C ARG A 232 -16.42 4.70 13.77
N ASP A 233 -17.17 4.94 14.83
CA ASP A 233 -18.49 4.33 15.03
C ASP A 233 -19.52 4.66 13.95
N ASP A 234 -19.48 5.92 13.52
CA ASP A 234 -20.45 6.54 12.63
C ASP A 234 -19.89 6.75 11.22
N GLY A 235 -18.74 6.15 10.90
CA GLY A 235 -18.10 6.27 9.59
C GLY A 235 -16.59 6.08 9.65
N LEU A 236 -15.86 6.93 8.95
CA LEU A 236 -14.40 6.95 8.94
C LEU A 236 -13.90 8.37 8.67
N ASP A 237 -12.71 8.67 9.19
CA ASP A 237 -12.01 9.92 8.96
C ASP A 237 -10.81 9.70 8.04
N TYR A 238 -10.79 10.31 6.86
CA TYR A 238 -9.59 10.34 6.03
C TYR A 238 -8.58 11.34 6.60
N LEU A 239 -7.30 10.95 6.63
CA LEU A 239 -6.21 11.75 7.20
C LEU A 239 -5.52 12.65 6.17
N THR A 240 -5.77 12.43 4.89
CA THR A 240 -5.19 13.23 3.80
C THR A 240 -6.28 13.70 2.83
N ALA A 241 -5.99 14.80 2.14
CA ALA A 241 -6.83 15.28 1.04
C ALA A 241 -6.72 14.35 -0.18
N VAL A 242 -7.75 14.31 -1.02
CA VAL A 242 -7.62 13.75 -2.38
C VAL A 242 -6.94 14.80 -3.24
N THR A 243 -5.94 14.40 -4.03
CA THR A 243 -5.46 15.18 -5.17
C THR A 243 -5.21 14.22 -6.31
N TRP A 244 -6.16 14.14 -7.25
CA TRP A 244 -6.02 13.31 -8.44
C TRP A 244 -6.66 14.00 -9.64
N LYS A 245 -5.87 14.18 -10.69
CA LYS A 245 -6.29 14.84 -11.93
C LYS A 245 -5.98 13.94 -13.12
N VAL A 246 -6.85 13.99 -14.12
CA VAL A 246 -6.63 13.32 -15.40
C VAL A 246 -6.44 14.41 -16.45
N HIS A 247 -5.29 14.42 -17.09
CA HIS A 247 -4.97 15.34 -18.17
C HIS A 247 -4.95 14.61 -19.52
N GLY A 248 -5.43 15.27 -20.57
CA GLY A 248 -5.43 14.78 -21.94
C GLY A 248 -4.60 15.66 -22.86
N ASN A 249 -3.96 15.02 -23.84
CA ASN A 249 -3.31 15.69 -24.96
C ASN A 249 -4.01 15.26 -26.25
N PHE A 250 -5.08 15.97 -26.63
CA PHE A 250 -5.88 15.64 -27.80
C PHE A 250 -5.47 16.51 -28.99
N PHE A 251 -4.42 16.10 -29.71
CA PHE A 251 -3.90 16.85 -30.85
C PHE A 251 -4.94 17.01 -31.98
N PRO A 252 -5.02 18.19 -32.62
CA PRO A 252 -4.13 19.36 -32.49
C PRO A 252 -4.52 20.34 -31.37
N GLY A 253 -5.39 19.95 -30.44
CA GLY A 253 -5.81 20.76 -29.30
C GLY A 253 -4.68 21.08 -28.30
N PRO A 254 -5.01 21.87 -27.25
CA PRO A 254 -4.05 22.27 -26.23
C PRO A 254 -3.39 21.08 -25.53
N LEU A 255 -2.13 21.27 -25.12
CA LEU A 255 -1.44 20.31 -24.27
C LEU A 255 -1.98 20.38 -22.85
N ASN A 256 -2.06 19.21 -22.19
CA ASN A 256 -2.38 19.00 -20.79
C ASN A 256 -3.73 19.57 -20.34
N GLU A 257 -4.75 19.45 -21.18
CA GLU A 257 -6.12 19.82 -20.81
C GLU A 257 -6.60 18.95 -19.64
N THR A 258 -7.07 19.57 -18.55
CA THR A 258 -7.64 18.86 -17.41
C THR A 258 -9.03 18.33 -17.75
N LEU A 259 -9.18 17.02 -17.78
CA LEU A 259 -10.44 16.33 -18.09
C LEU A 259 -11.23 15.99 -16.84
N LEU A 260 -10.52 15.73 -15.75
CA LEU A 260 -11.09 15.43 -14.44
C LEU A 260 -10.18 16.00 -13.35
N ASP A 261 -10.77 16.64 -12.35
CA ASP A 261 -10.08 17.10 -11.15
C ASP A 261 -10.91 16.68 -9.93
N LEU A 262 -10.41 15.71 -9.17
CA LEU A 262 -11.04 15.22 -7.95
C LEU A 262 -10.38 15.81 -6.68
N SER A 263 -9.59 16.87 -6.82
CA SER A 263 -8.86 17.42 -5.69
C SER A 263 -9.81 18.04 -4.66
N THR A 264 -9.71 17.61 -3.40
CA THR A 264 -10.44 18.21 -2.29
C THR A 264 -9.55 19.26 -1.62
N GLN A 265 -10.12 20.37 -1.16
CA GLN A 265 -9.37 21.26 -0.26
C GLN A 265 -9.01 20.51 1.03
N GLU A 266 -7.82 20.78 1.58
CA GLU A 266 -7.34 20.19 2.83
C GLU A 266 -8.42 20.30 3.93
N GLY A 267 -8.68 19.20 4.64
CA GLY A 267 -9.56 19.19 5.81
C GLY A 267 -11.02 18.78 5.60
N VAL A 268 -11.45 18.38 4.40
CA VAL A 268 -12.82 17.83 4.22
C VAL A 268 -12.84 16.34 4.56
N CYS A 269 -12.96 16.03 5.85
CA CYS A 269 -13.42 14.72 6.30
C CYS A 269 -14.81 14.46 5.72
N ARG A 270 -14.94 13.51 4.78
CA ARG A 270 -16.24 13.02 4.35
C ARG A 270 -16.64 11.89 5.29
N LYS A 271 -17.53 12.20 6.23
CA LYS A 271 -18.36 11.17 6.89
C LYS A 271 -19.19 10.48 5.81
N LEU A 272 -19.03 9.16 5.66
CA LEU A 272 -19.86 8.30 4.81
C LEU A 272 -20.94 7.63 5.65
#